data_AF-A0A0S8E1A7-F1
#
_entry.id   AF-A0A0S8E1A7-F1
#
_cell.length_a   1.000
_cell.length_b   1.000
_cell.length_c   1.000
_cell.angle_alpha   90.00
_cell.angle_beta   90.00
_cell.angle_gamma   90.00
#
_symmetry.space_group_name_H-M   'P 1'
#
loop_
_entity.id
_entity.type
_entity.pdbx_description
1 polymer ?
#
loop_
_entity_poly.entity_id
_entity_poly.type
_entity_poly.pdbx_seq_one_letter_code
_entity_poly.pdbx_strand_id
1 'polypeptide(L)'
;MKIKNYNLDFRFILLTIFIMFLSLNIWGCGKLHNVEEIKKTVIESDPEFKDVLEKKAELDIQIEMIMSEFRKRQGEINSKIMELEEELKLVRRQAYDEVRRLKAKLEPQRQEVALKIRELKTTLRNKEGLLKTLKRSLRETEKLIEKSKELGYSLEDKAKWQREIDDLNSQIRPLESEIAKIKREIYIYRQKLSLLKQ
;
A
#
# COMPACT_ATOMS: atom_id res chain seq x y z
N MET A 1 25.30 -51.67 -1.82
CA MET A 1 24.09 -51.35 -1.03
C MET A 1 22.89 -51.92 -1.77
N LYS A 2 22.37 -53.08 -1.33
CA LYS A 2 21.24 -53.78 -1.97
C LYS A 2 19.93 -53.27 -1.36
N ILE A 3 19.10 -52.60 -2.16
CA ILE A 3 17.74 -52.23 -1.76
C ILE A 3 16.88 -53.49 -1.95
N LYS A 4 16.42 -54.09 -0.85
CA LYS A 4 15.44 -55.19 -0.87
C LYS A 4 14.06 -54.63 -1.19
N ASN A 5 13.40 -55.24 -2.18
CA ASN A 5 12.02 -54.95 -2.60
C ASN A 5 11.04 -55.40 -1.51
N TYR A 6 10.55 -54.44 -0.70
CA TYR A 6 9.48 -54.66 0.29
C TYR A 6 8.07 -54.41 -0.29
N ASN A 7 7.94 -54.15 -1.59
CA ASN A 7 6.67 -53.74 -2.21
C ASN A 7 5.72 -54.90 -2.59
N LEU A 8 6.18 -56.16 -2.60
CA LEU A 8 5.30 -57.29 -2.93
C LEU A 8 4.46 -57.77 -1.73
N ASP A 9 5.02 -57.80 -0.52
CA ASP A 9 4.32 -58.37 0.65
C ASP A 9 3.18 -57.47 1.15
N PHE A 10 3.30 -56.15 1.03
CA PHE A 10 2.27 -55.22 1.50
C PHE A 10 0.98 -55.28 0.65
N ARG A 11 1.10 -55.60 -0.65
CA ARG A 11 -0.04 -55.75 -1.55
C ARG A 11 -0.84 -57.03 -1.29
N PHE A 12 -0.18 -58.11 -0.88
CA PHE A 12 -0.86 -59.35 -0.48
C PHE A 12 -1.61 -59.18 0.85
N ILE A 13 -1.04 -58.43 1.80
CA ILE A 13 -1.68 -58.15 3.09
C ILE A 13 -2.93 -57.25 2.93
N LEU A 14 -2.87 -56.24 2.07
CA LEU A 14 -4.03 -55.39 1.76
C LEU A 14 -5.14 -56.15 1.02
N LEU A 15 -4.79 -57.08 0.13
CA LEU A 15 -5.76 -57.89 -0.60
C LEU A 15 -6.48 -58.89 0.32
N THR A 16 -5.77 -59.51 1.27
CA THR A 16 -6.37 -60.43 2.24
C THR A 16 -7.25 -59.71 3.25
N ILE A 17 -6.86 -58.52 3.71
CA ILE A 17 -7.72 -57.68 4.57
C ILE A 17 -8.99 -57.23 3.82
N PHE A 18 -8.87 -56.88 2.54
CA PHE A 18 -10.03 -56.48 1.72
C PHE A 18 -11.00 -57.64 1.47
N ILE A 19 -10.50 -58.85 1.21
CA ILE A 19 -11.33 -60.06 1.03
C ILE A 19 -12.00 -60.48 2.36
N MET A 20 -11.32 -60.32 3.49
CA MET A 20 -11.86 -60.59 4.83
C MET A 20 -12.93 -59.55 5.23
N PHE A 21 -12.80 -58.29 4.80
CA PHE A 21 -13.85 -57.27 4.97
C PHE A 21 -15.04 -57.47 4.02
N LEU A 22 -14.81 -58.00 2.81
CA LEU A 22 -15.92 -58.35 1.90
C LEU A 22 -16.72 -59.56 2.39
N SER A 23 -16.08 -60.56 3.00
CA SER A 23 -16.79 -61.74 3.52
C SER A 23 -17.58 -61.46 4.81
N LEU A 24 -17.18 -60.46 5.61
CA LEU A 24 -17.92 -60.01 6.80
C LEU A 24 -19.14 -59.13 6.49
N ASN A 25 -19.29 -58.63 5.26
CA ASN A 25 -20.45 -57.82 4.84
C ASN A 25 -21.53 -58.60 4.07
N ILE A 26 -21.37 -59.91 3.85
CA ILE A 26 -22.34 -60.72 3.08
C ILE A 26 -23.31 -61.51 3.97
N TRP A 27 -23.05 -61.65 5.28
CA TRP A 27 -23.92 -62.36 6.23
C TRP A 27 -24.51 -61.44 7.31
N GLY A 28 -24.89 -60.23 6.91
CA GLY A 28 -25.64 -59.26 7.71
C GLY A 28 -26.95 -58.83 7.03
N CYS A 29 -27.50 -59.63 6.11
CA CYS A 29 -28.81 -59.39 5.52
C CYS A 29 -29.91 -59.95 6.44
N GLY A 30 -30.19 -59.26 7.54
CA GLY A 30 -31.53 -59.35 8.13
C GLY A 30 -32.51 -58.77 7.11
N LYS A 31 -33.53 -59.55 6.71
CA LYS A 31 -34.63 -59.06 5.87
C LYS A 31 -35.10 -57.71 6.44
N LEU A 32 -35.23 -56.70 5.58
CA LEU A 32 -36.01 -55.49 5.86
C LEU A 32 -37.42 -55.96 6.27
N HIS A 33 -37.62 -56.20 7.56
CA HIS A 33 -38.94 -56.43 8.11
C HIS A 33 -39.70 -55.12 7.95
N ASN A 34 -40.96 -55.22 7.53
CA ASN A 34 -41.80 -54.07 7.37
C ASN A 34 -41.87 -53.35 8.74
N VAL A 35 -41.39 -52.11 8.80
CA VAL A 35 -41.24 -51.34 10.06
C VAL A 35 -42.57 -51.26 10.80
N GLU A 36 -43.67 -51.20 10.06
CA GLU A 36 -45.04 -51.19 10.58
C GLU A 36 -45.46 -52.54 11.17
N GLU A 37 -45.00 -53.66 10.60
CA GLU A 37 -45.22 -55.01 11.13
C GLU A 37 -44.40 -55.24 12.42
N ILE A 38 -43.17 -54.71 12.47
CA ILE A 38 -42.35 -54.72 13.70
C ILE A 38 -43.00 -53.84 14.79
N LYS A 39 -43.43 -52.62 14.46
CA LYS A 39 -44.15 -51.75 15.41
C LYS A 39 -45.38 -52.46 15.98
N LYS A 40 -46.17 -53.12 15.12
CA LYS A 40 -47.39 -53.82 15.52
C LYS A 40 -47.08 -54.99 16.46
N THR A 41 -46.13 -55.86 16.10
CA THR A 41 -45.73 -57.01 16.92
C THR A 41 -45.10 -56.60 18.26
N VAL A 42 -44.34 -55.51 18.29
CA VAL A 42 -43.78 -54.96 19.54
C VAL A 42 -44.89 -54.40 20.44
N ILE A 43 -45.86 -53.66 19.89
CA ILE A 43 -46.98 -53.11 20.67
C ILE A 43 -47.92 -54.23 21.18
N GLU A 44 -48.13 -55.28 20.37
CA GLU A 44 -48.90 -56.46 20.80
C GLU A 44 -48.23 -57.20 21.96
N SER A 45 -46.90 -57.18 22.03
CA SER A 45 -46.12 -57.84 23.10
C SER A 45 -45.86 -56.95 24.33
N ASP A 46 -45.74 -55.63 24.12
CA ASP A 46 -45.50 -54.61 25.15
C ASP A 46 -46.32 -53.34 24.83
N PRO A 47 -47.54 -53.24 25.38
CA PRO A 47 -48.42 -52.09 25.14
C PRO A 47 -47.86 -50.76 25.66
N GLU A 48 -47.04 -50.77 26.72
CA GLU A 48 -46.45 -49.55 27.30
C GLU A 48 -45.40 -48.92 26.36
N PHE A 49 -44.80 -49.73 25.48
CA PHE A 49 -43.85 -49.26 24.47
C PHE A 49 -44.47 -48.36 23.40
N LYS A 50 -45.81 -48.36 23.26
CA LYS A 50 -46.53 -47.47 22.33
C LYS A 50 -46.20 -45.99 22.60
N ASP A 51 -46.20 -45.57 23.86
CA ASP A 51 -45.90 -44.17 24.25
C ASP A 51 -44.45 -43.79 23.92
N VAL A 52 -43.53 -44.76 23.99
CA VAL A 52 -42.12 -44.56 23.60
C VAL A 52 -42.01 -44.34 22.10
N LEU A 53 -42.74 -45.12 21.29
CA LEU A 53 -42.77 -44.96 19.83
C LEU A 53 -43.38 -43.63 19.40
N GLU A 54 -44.46 -43.19 20.06
CA GLU A 54 -45.08 -41.89 19.81
C GLU A 54 -44.14 -40.73 20.17
N LYS A 55 -43.51 -40.78 21.35
CA LYS A 55 -42.48 -39.80 21.75
C LYS A 55 -41.29 -39.78 20.79
N LYS A 56 -40.83 -40.94 20.31
CA LYS A 56 -39.77 -41.01 19.31
C LYS A 56 -40.19 -40.31 18.02
N ALA A 57 -41.40 -40.57 17.53
CA ALA A 57 -41.90 -39.94 16.31
C ALA A 57 -42.00 -38.42 16.45
N GLU A 58 -42.44 -37.94 17.62
CA GLU A 58 -42.45 -36.50 17.93
C GLU A 58 -41.04 -35.90 17.95
N LEU A 59 -40.08 -36.57 18.62
CA LEU A 59 -38.68 -36.14 18.64
C LEU A 59 -38.05 -36.14 17.24
N ASP A 60 -38.34 -37.14 16.41
CA ASP A 60 -37.86 -37.20 15.02
C ASP A 60 -38.35 -35.97 14.22
N ILE A 61 -39.62 -35.56 14.40
CA ILE A 61 -40.17 -34.34 13.78
C ILE A 61 -39.43 -33.10 14.28
N GLN A 62 -39.22 -32.98 15.60
CA GLN A 62 -38.51 -31.83 16.18
C GLN A 62 -37.06 -31.74 15.67
N ILE A 63 -36.37 -32.88 15.56
CA ILE A 63 -35.02 -32.97 14.99
C ILE A 63 -35.02 -32.48 13.54
N GLU A 64 -35.95 -32.95 12.72
CA GLU A 64 -36.05 -32.51 11.32
C GLU A 64 -36.33 -31.01 11.20
N MET A 65 -37.20 -30.45 12.05
CA MET A 65 -37.45 -29.00 12.08
C MET A 65 -36.19 -28.21 12.43
N ILE A 66 -35.47 -28.60 13.49
CA ILE A 66 -34.23 -27.95 13.91
C ILE A 66 -33.17 -28.05 12.82
N MET A 67 -33.01 -29.21 12.19
CA MET A 67 -32.05 -29.42 11.10
C MET A 67 -32.38 -28.56 9.88
N SER A 68 -33.66 -28.44 9.54
CA SER A 68 -34.13 -27.57 8.46
C SER A 68 -33.83 -26.09 8.75
N GLU A 69 -34.14 -25.63 9.96
CA GLU A 69 -33.85 -24.25 10.37
C GLU A 69 -32.34 -23.97 10.39
N PHE A 70 -31.54 -24.90 10.90
CA PHE A 70 -30.09 -24.78 10.91
C PHE A 70 -29.52 -24.65 9.49
N ARG A 71 -29.95 -25.52 8.56
CA ARG A 71 -29.53 -25.45 7.14
C ARG A 71 -29.92 -24.12 6.50
N LYS A 72 -31.12 -23.61 6.80
CA LYS A 72 -31.58 -22.31 6.32
C LYS A 72 -30.67 -21.18 6.82
N ARG A 73 -30.43 -21.10 8.14
CA ARG A 73 -29.55 -20.08 8.74
C ARG A 73 -28.12 -20.19 8.23
N GLN A 74 -27.60 -21.41 8.05
CA GLN A 74 -26.27 -21.64 7.47
C GLN A 74 -26.19 -21.07 6.05
N GLY A 75 -27.23 -21.26 5.23
CA GLY A 75 -27.33 -20.67 3.89
C GLY A 75 -27.32 -19.14 3.93
N GLU A 76 -28.15 -18.54 4.78
CA GLU A 76 -28.22 -17.08 4.97
C GLU A 76 -26.88 -16.48 5.38
N ILE A 77 -26.18 -17.10 6.33
CA ILE A 77 -24.85 -16.66 6.77
C ILE A 77 -23.83 -16.76 5.64
N ASN A 78 -23.80 -17.87 4.89
CA ASN A 78 -22.88 -18.03 3.76
C ASN A 78 -23.12 -16.98 2.67
N SER A 79 -24.38 -16.68 2.34
CA SER A 79 -24.71 -15.59 1.42
C SER A 79 -24.23 -14.24 1.93
N LYS A 80 -24.38 -13.96 3.22
CA LYS A 80 -23.90 -12.71 3.82
C LYS A 80 -22.38 -12.59 3.82
N ILE A 81 -21.66 -13.69 4.04
CA ILE A 81 -20.20 -13.75 3.93
C ILE A 81 -19.78 -13.36 2.51
N MET A 82 -20.37 -13.98 1.49
CA MET A 82 -20.05 -13.68 0.08
C MET A 82 -20.31 -12.20 -0.28
N GLU A 83 -21.44 -11.66 0.17
CA GLU A 83 -21.80 -10.24 -0.05
C GLU A 83 -20.76 -9.31 0.58
N LEU A 84 -20.41 -9.54 1.86
CA LEU A 84 -19.43 -8.73 2.58
C LEU A 84 -18.03 -8.84 1.97
N GLU A 85 -17.64 -10.01 1.46
CA GLU A 85 -16.35 -10.20 0.78
C GLU A 85 -16.25 -9.37 -0.51
N GLU A 86 -17.31 -9.34 -1.33
CA GLU A 86 -17.34 -8.51 -2.54
C GLU A 86 -17.43 -7.01 -2.22
N GLU A 87 -18.21 -6.61 -1.20
CA GLU A 87 -18.23 -5.23 -0.71
C GLU A 87 -16.85 -4.76 -0.24
N LEU A 88 -16.15 -5.57 0.56
CA LEU A 88 -14.81 -5.26 1.06
C LEU A 88 -13.82 -5.08 -0.09
N LYS A 89 -13.88 -5.95 -1.10
CA LYS A 89 -13.04 -5.86 -2.29
C LYS A 89 -13.34 -4.60 -3.11
N LEU A 90 -14.60 -4.21 -3.24
CA LEU A 90 -15.01 -2.98 -3.91
C LEU A 90 -14.50 -1.75 -3.16
N VAL A 91 -14.76 -1.66 -1.85
CA VAL A 91 -14.29 -0.56 -0.99
C VAL A 91 -12.77 -0.45 -1.03
N ARG A 92 -12.06 -1.57 -0.98
CA ARG A 92 -10.60 -1.60 -1.11
C ARG A 92 -10.14 -1.00 -2.44
N ARG A 93 -10.74 -1.40 -3.57
CA ARG A 93 -10.41 -0.85 -4.89
C ARG A 93 -10.67 0.66 -4.94
N GLN A 94 -11.84 1.10 -4.49
CA GLN A 94 -12.21 2.51 -4.44
C GLN A 94 -11.23 3.33 -3.60
N ALA A 95 -10.81 2.82 -2.44
CA ALA A 95 -9.82 3.50 -1.59
C ALA A 95 -8.47 3.64 -2.32
N TYR A 96 -7.99 2.60 -2.99
CA TYR A 96 -6.73 2.67 -3.75
C TYR A 96 -6.82 3.64 -4.93
N ASP A 97 -7.94 3.62 -5.66
CA ASP A 97 -8.16 4.52 -6.80
C ASP A 97 -8.28 5.97 -6.34
N GLU A 98 -8.94 6.22 -5.21
CA GLU A 98 -9.04 7.56 -4.64
C GLU A 98 -7.68 8.08 -4.18
N VAL A 99 -6.90 7.27 -3.48
CA VAL A 99 -5.53 7.63 -3.10
C VAL A 99 -4.67 7.93 -4.33
N ARG A 100 -4.79 7.12 -5.40
CA ARG A 100 -4.09 7.36 -6.67
C ARG A 100 -4.52 8.69 -7.30
N ARG A 101 -5.83 8.96 -7.35
CA ARG A 101 -6.42 10.18 -7.90
C ARG A 101 -5.94 11.41 -7.13
N LEU A 102 -5.97 11.36 -5.80
CA LEU A 102 -5.50 12.45 -4.94
C LEU A 102 -4.00 12.70 -5.11
N LYS A 103 -3.18 11.64 -5.17
CA LYS A 103 -1.73 11.78 -5.47
C LYS A 103 -1.49 12.41 -6.85
N ALA A 104 -2.27 12.02 -7.86
CA ALA A 104 -2.15 12.59 -9.21
C ALA A 104 -2.50 14.09 -9.24
N LYS A 105 -3.41 14.58 -8.39
CA LYS A 105 -3.72 16.02 -8.28
C LYS A 105 -2.56 16.85 -7.72
N LEU A 106 -1.69 16.26 -6.91
CA LEU A 106 -0.52 16.94 -6.33
C LEU A 106 0.67 16.99 -7.29
N GLU A 107 0.71 16.12 -8.30
CA GLU A 107 1.86 15.99 -9.19
C GLU A 107 2.16 17.27 -10.00
N PRO A 108 1.17 17.97 -10.58
CA PRO A 108 1.41 19.25 -11.25
C PRO A 108 2.05 20.30 -10.33
N GLN A 109 1.62 20.37 -9.07
CA GLN A 109 2.13 21.33 -8.09
C GLN A 109 3.58 21.01 -7.70
N ARG A 110 3.92 19.71 -7.57
CA ARG A 110 5.31 19.26 -7.37
C ARG A 110 6.20 19.67 -8.55
N GLN A 111 5.72 19.47 -9.77
CA GLN A 111 6.44 19.84 -10.99
C GLN A 111 6.65 21.35 -11.08
N GLU A 112 5.61 22.15 -10.84
CA GLU A 112 5.69 23.61 -10.83
C GLU A 112 6.73 24.13 -9.83
N VAL A 113 6.68 23.64 -8.58
CA VAL A 113 7.65 24.01 -7.55
C VAL A 113 9.08 23.60 -7.96
N ALA A 114 9.26 22.41 -8.52
CA ALA A 114 10.57 21.94 -8.98
C ALA A 114 11.12 22.80 -10.13
N LEU A 115 10.28 23.20 -11.08
CA LEU A 115 10.64 24.13 -12.15
C LEU A 115 11.03 25.49 -11.58
N LYS A 116 10.27 26.02 -10.62
CA LYS A 116 10.59 27.31 -10.01
C LYS A 116 11.94 27.32 -9.30
N ILE A 117 12.26 26.24 -8.59
CA ILE A 117 13.59 26.06 -7.97
C ILE A 117 14.70 26.09 -9.05
N ARG A 118 14.47 25.41 -10.18
CA ARG A 118 15.45 25.35 -11.28
C ARG A 118 15.68 26.73 -11.89
N GLU A 119 14.61 27.48 -12.16
CA GLU A 119 14.67 28.86 -12.65
C GLU A 119 15.45 29.75 -11.69
N LEU A 120 15.06 29.77 -10.41
CA LEU A 120 15.72 30.59 -9.38
C LEU A 120 17.21 30.25 -9.25
N LYS A 121 17.59 28.98 -9.34
CA LYS A 121 19.01 28.56 -9.33
C LYS A 121 19.79 29.08 -10.54
N THR A 122 19.16 29.14 -11.72
CA THR A 122 19.80 29.69 -12.92
C THR A 122 19.97 31.20 -12.76
N THR A 123 18.93 31.92 -12.33
CA THR A 123 19.02 33.36 -12.03
C THR A 123 20.08 33.65 -10.97
N LEU A 124 20.14 32.83 -9.92
CA LEU A 124 21.15 32.95 -8.86
C LEU A 124 22.57 32.85 -9.42
N ARG A 125 22.85 31.81 -10.22
CA ARG A 125 24.18 31.61 -10.82
C ARG A 125 24.57 32.78 -11.72
N ASN A 126 23.65 33.30 -12.51
CA ASN A 126 23.90 34.44 -13.38
C ASN A 126 24.24 35.70 -12.57
N LYS A 127 23.48 35.98 -11.51
CA LYS A 127 23.73 37.14 -10.63
C LYS A 127 25.02 36.99 -9.83
N GLU A 128 25.33 35.80 -9.31
CA GLU A 128 26.61 35.53 -8.64
C GLU A 128 27.80 35.69 -9.59
N GLY A 129 27.65 35.29 -10.86
CA GLY A 129 28.62 35.53 -11.92
C GLY A 129 28.85 37.02 -12.17
N LEU A 130 27.78 37.80 -12.35
CA LEU A 130 27.85 39.25 -12.54
C LEU A 130 28.51 39.93 -11.33
N LEU A 131 28.10 39.57 -10.11
CA LEU A 131 28.68 40.10 -8.87
C LEU A 131 30.19 39.85 -8.81
N LYS A 132 30.64 38.65 -9.19
CA LYS A 132 32.06 38.31 -9.23
C LYS A 132 32.83 39.18 -10.22
N THR A 133 32.26 39.45 -11.39
CA THR A 133 32.84 40.34 -12.40
C THR A 133 32.93 41.78 -11.86
N LEU A 134 31.84 42.33 -11.33
CA LEU A 134 31.83 43.68 -10.76
C LEU A 134 32.84 43.84 -9.61
N LYS A 135 32.92 42.85 -8.70
CA LYS A 135 33.93 42.83 -7.62
C LYS A 135 35.36 42.66 -8.11
N ARG A 136 35.57 42.14 -9.32
CA ARG A 136 36.90 42.10 -9.93
C ARG A 136 37.27 43.46 -10.50
N SER A 137 36.37 44.06 -11.29
CA SER A 137 36.53 45.42 -11.83
C SER A 137 36.78 46.43 -10.72
N LEU A 138 36.01 46.36 -9.62
CA LEU A 138 36.20 47.23 -8.46
C LEU A 138 37.63 47.13 -7.90
N ARG A 139 38.12 45.91 -7.68
CA ARG A 139 39.49 45.67 -7.18
C ARG A 139 40.58 46.12 -8.15
N GLU A 140 40.32 46.03 -9.45
CA GLU A 140 41.24 46.53 -10.49
C GLU A 140 41.28 48.07 -10.48
N THR A 141 40.13 48.73 -10.38
CA THR A 141 40.03 50.19 -10.29
C THR A 141 40.64 50.73 -8.98
N GLU A 142 40.40 50.06 -7.84
CA GLU A 142 41.04 50.39 -6.56
C GLU A 142 42.57 50.32 -6.66
N LYS A 143 43.11 49.30 -7.33
CA LYS A 143 44.56 49.19 -7.57
C LYS A 143 45.10 50.29 -8.47
N LEU A 144 44.33 50.76 -9.46
CA LEU A 144 44.74 51.89 -10.30
C LEU A 144 44.84 53.18 -9.46
N ILE A 145 43.87 53.44 -8.59
CA ILE A 145 43.93 54.58 -7.66
C ILE A 145 45.13 54.48 -6.73
N GLU A 146 45.41 53.30 -6.17
CA GLU A 146 46.56 53.10 -5.28
C GLU A 146 47.88 53.39 -5.99
N LYS A 147 48.11 52.78 -7.16
CA LYS A 147 49.29 53.05 -8.00
C LYS A 147 49.38 54.52 -8.44
N SER A 148 48.23 55.18 -8.59
CA SER A 148 48.22 56.58 -9.01
C SER A 148 48.79 57.54 -7.97
N LYS A 149 48.77 57.14 -6.70
CA LYS A 149 49.41 57.89 -5.61
C LYS A 149 50.93 57.84 -5.73
N GLU A 150 51.48 56.74 -6.26
CA GLU A 150 52.92 56.51 -6.42
C GLU A 150 53.50 57.13 -7.71
N LEU A 151 52.69 57.19 -8.78
CA LEU A 151 53.17 57.51 -10.13
C LEU A 151 52.83 58.93 -10.64
N GLY A 152 52.22 59.77 -9.81
CA GLY A 152 52.00 61.19 -10.14
C GLY A 152 50.94 61.48 -11.22
N TYR A 153 49.92 60.62 -11.36
CA TYR A 153 48.82 60.84 -12.32
C TYR A 153 47.99 62.10 -12.02
N SER A 154 47.31 62.61 -13.06
CA SER A 154 46.50 63.83 -13.01
C SER A 154 45.34 63.72 -12.01
N LEU A 155 44.89 64.86 -11.48
CA LEU A 155 43.70 64.94 -10.62
C LEU A 155 42.43 64.47 -11.35
N GLU A 156 42.38 64.65 -12.66
CA GLU A 156 41.25 64.26 -13.51
C GLU A 156 41.11 62.73 -13.62
N ASP A 157 42.23 62.02 -13.80
CA ASP A 157 42.24 60.55 -13.83
C ASP A 157 41.76 59.95 -12.50
N LYS A 158 42.23 60.52 -11.38
CA LYS A 158 41.80 60.12 -10.02
C LYS A 158 40.31 60.33 -9.83
N ALA A 159 39.78 61.48 -10.24
CA ALA A 159 38.36 61.78 -10.14
C ALA A 159 37.49 60.87 -11.03
N LYS A 160 38.03 60.40 -12.17
CA LYS A 160 37.36 59.43 -13.04
C LYS A 160 37.28 58.05 -12.39
N TRP A 161 38.39 57.52 -11.88
CA TRP A 161 38.39 56.20 -11.23
C TRP A 161 37.55 56.18 -9.96
N GLN A 162 37.54 57.27 -9.18
CA GLN A 162 36.68 57.35 -7.99
C GLN A 162 35.20 57.27 -8.36
N ARG A 163 34.77 57.97 -9.42
CA ARG A 163 33.40 57.87 -9.94
C ARG A 163 33.05 56.45 -10.38
N GLU A 164 33.99 55.75 -11.00
CA GLU A 164 33.77 54.37 -11.41
C GLU A 164 33.70 53.39 -10.22
N ILE A 165 34.48 53.62 -9.16
CA ILE A 165 34.34 52.89 -7.90
C ILE A 165 32.95 53.11 -7.29
N ASP A 166 32.48 54.35 -7.26
CA ASP A 166 31.18 54.69 -6.69
C ASP A 166 30.04 54.04 -7.51
N ASP A 167 30.13 54.06 -8.84
CA ASP A 167 29.20 53.38 -9.73
C ASP A 167 29.18 51.86 -9.51
N LEU A 168 30.36 51.21 -9.51
CA LEU A 168 30.48 49.77 -9.24
C LEU A 168 29.89 49.39 -7.88
N ASN A 169 30.17 50.18 -6.85
CA ASN A 169 29.60 49.97 -5.51
C ASN A 169 28.07 50.14 -5.49
N SER A 170 27.54 51.10 -6.25
CA SER A 170 26.10 51.32 -6.39
C SER A 170 25.38 50.13 -7.04
N GLN A 171 26.06 49.40 -7.93
CA GLN A 171 25.54 48.19 -8.57
C GLN A 171 25.71 46.93 -7.70
N ILE A 172 26.84 46.81 -6.99
CA ILE A 172 27.16 45.63 -6.17
C ILE A 172 26.16 45.45 -5.02
N ARG A 173 25.84 46.51 -4.26
CA ARG A 173 25.00 46.38 -3.06
C ARG A 173 23.57 45.88 -3.36
N PRO A 174 22.84 46.42 -4.35
CA PRO A 174 21.54 45.88 -4.73
C PRO A 174 21.64 44.42 -5.19
N LEU A 175 22.68 44.08 -5.96
CA LEU A 175 22.87 42.73 -6.49
C LEU A 175 23.11 41.70 -5.37
N GLU A 176 23.86 42.05 -4.33
CA GLU A 176 24.04 41.22 -3.13
C GLU A 176 22.71 40.99 -2.39
N SER A 177 21.90 42.03 -2.25
CA SER A 177 20.57 41.95 -1.65
C SER A 177 19.64 41.03 -2.44
N GLU A 178 19.63 41.15 -3.77
CA GLU A 178 18.86 40.27 -4.66
C GLU A 178 19.31 38.81 -4.57
N ILE A 179 20.62 38.56 -4.55
CA ILE A 179 21.18 37.21 -4.36
C ILE A 179 20.72 36.61 -3.03
N ALA A 180 20.75 37.38 -1.94
CA ALA A 180 20.28 36.94 -0.64
C ALA A 180 18.78 36.60 -0.67
N LYS A 181 17.96 37.43 -1.34
CA LYS A 181 16.52 37.19 -1.51
C LYS A 181 16.26 35.89 -2.30
N ILE A 182 16.93 35.69 -3.43
CA ILE A 182 16.79 34.47 -4.24
C ILE A 182 17.20 33.23 -3.46
N LYS A 183 18.28 33.30 -2.66
CA LYS A 183 18.69 32.18 -1.78
C LYS A 183 17.60 31.80 -0.79
N ARG A 184 16.94 32.79 -0.17
CA ARG A 184 15.80 32.55 0.72
C ARG A 184 14.61 31.94 -0.02
N GLU A 185 14.28 32.46 -1.20
CA GLU A 185 13.18 31.90 -2.01
C GLU A 185 13.44 30.44 -2.39
N ILE A 186 14.65 30.09 -2.83
CA ILE A 186 15.04 28.70 -3.11
C ILE A 186 14.86 27.82 -1.87
N TYR A 187 15.26 28.30 -0.69
CA TYR A 187 15.08 27.57 0.56
C TYR A 187 13.58 27.31 0.83
N ILE A 188 12.74 28.33 0.73
CA ILE A 188 11.29 28.20 0.93
C ILE A 188 10.67 27.20 -0.05
N TYR A 189 11.00 27.30 -1.34
CA TYR A 189 10.46 26.36 -2.34
C TYR A 189 10.94 24.92 -2.12
N ARG A 190 12.15 24.70 -1.60
CA ARG A 190 12.61 23.37 -1.17
C ARG A 190 11.78 22.81 -0.04
N GLN A 191 11.42 23.64 0.95
CA GLN A 191 10.52 23.24 2.04
C GLN A 191 9.13 22.89 1.49
N LYS A 192 8.56 23.74 0.63
CA LYS A 192 7.28 23.46 -0.06
C LYS A 192 7.30 22.12 -0.79
N LEU A 193 8.37 21.84 -1.55
CA LEU A 193 8.49 20.57 -2.26
C LEU A 193 8.59 19.36 -1.32
N SER A 194 9.26 19.51 -0.18
CA SER A 194 9.37 18.47 0.84
C SER A 194 8.00 18.11 1.43
N LEU A 195 7.19 19.12 1.75
CA LEU A 195 5.84 18.94 2.28
C LEU A 195 4.92 18.26 1.25
N LEU A 196 5.09 18.58 -0.04
CA LEU A 196 4.29 17.98 -1.10
C LEU A 196 4.68 16.52 -1.41
N LYS A 197 5.86 16.04 -1.00
CA LYS A 197 6.35 14.68 -1.30
C LYS A 197 5.88 13.61 -0.30
N GLN A 198 5.48 14.02 0.91
CA GLN A 198 4.87 13.15 1.91
C GLN A 198 3.53 12.60 1.40
#